data_AF-A0A1R3JZ82-F1
#
_entry.id   AF-A0A1R3JZ82-F1
#
_cell.length_a   1.000
_cell.length_b   1.000
_cell.length_c   1.000
_cell.angle_alpha   90.00
_cell.angle_beta   90.00
_cell.angle_gamma   90.00
#
_symmetry.space_group_name_H-M   'P 1'
#
loop_
_entity.id
_entity.type
_entity.pdbx_description
1 polymer ?
#
loop_
_entity_poly.entity_id
_entity_poly.type
_entity_poly.pdbx_seq_one_letter_code
_entity_poly.pdbx_strand_id
1 'polypeptide(L)'
;MAYVYNRAEIVRELAWNVGLLHELPHEIQEKFNETEEQYFKDHSKSLKLYMSQMNLDVNVDMVPPKDPYIKVRVLEDLGSGIILSDKTANFARHSMHFLKRTDAEQYISRLTAASISL
;
A
#
# COMPACT_ATOMS: atom_id res chain seq x y z
N MET A 1 31.16 -6.59 8.38
CA MET A 1 30.22 -5.45 8.29
C MET A 1 29.24 -5.52 7.12
N ALA A 2 29.50 -6.30 6.06
CA ALA A 2 28.58 -6.42 4.92
C ALA A 2 27.17 -6.92 5.27
N TYR A 3 27.04 -7.86 6.21
CA TYR A 3 25.73 -8.40 6.61
C TYR A 3 24.80 -7.34 7.21
N VAL A 4 25.28 -6.58 8.19
CA VAL A 4 24.48 -5.55 8.89
C VAL A 4 24.05 -4.46 7.93
N TYR A 5 24.96 -4.04 7.03
CA TYR A 5 24.65 -3.06 6.00
C TYR A 5 23.57 -3.57 5.03
N ASN A 6 23.74 -4.78 4.50
CA ASN A 6 22.76 -5.39 3.59
C ASN A 6 21.39 -5.55 4.27
N ARG A 7 21.38 -5.93 5.55
CA ARG A 7 20.14 -6.08 6.32
C ARG A 7 19.45 -4.73 6.52
N ALA A 8 20.19 -3.65 6.77
CA ALA A 8 19.64 -2.30 6.86
C ALA A 8 19.09 -1.79 5.53
N GLU A 9 19.73 -2.09 4.39
CA GLU A 9 19.19 -1.79 3.05
C GLU A 9 17.84 -2.46 2.82
N ILE A 10 17.73 -3.76 3.13
CA ILE A 10 16.48 -4.52 2.97
C ILE A 10 15.36 -3.92 3.86
N VAL A 11 15.66 -3.58 5.11
CA VAL A 11 14.67 -2.95 6.01
C VAL A 11 14.21 -1.59 5.49
N ARG A 12 15.11 -0.83 4.87
CA ARG A 12 14.76 0.45 4.24
C ARG A 12 13.87 0.26 3.01
N GLU A 13 14.21 -0.69 2.16
CA GLU A 13 13.42 -1.02 0.96
C GLU A 13 12.02 -1.51 1.34
N LEU A 14 11.90 -2.30 2.42
CA LEU A 14 10.61 -2.70 2.99
C LEU A 14 9.77 -1.48 3.40
N ALA A 15 10.40 -0.44 3.97
CA ALA A 15 9.68 0.77 4.36
C ALA A 15 9.14 1.56 3.14
N TRP A 16 9.78 1.45 1.98
CA TRP A 16 9.28 2.04 0.73
C TRP A 16 8.17 1.20 0.08
N ASN A 17 8.31 -0.12 0.09
CA ASN A 17 7.34 -1.03 -0.55
C ASN A 17 6.07 -1.23 0.29
N VAL A 18 6.20 -1.26 1.61
CA VAL A 18 5.11 -1.54 2.57
C VAL A 18 4.61 -0.26 3.25
N GLY A 19 5.23 0.91 2.96
CA GLY A 19 5.27 2.13 3.77
C GLY A 19 3.98 2.74 4.33
N LEU A 20 2.80 2.24 3.95
CA LEU A 20 1.51 2.64 4.51
C LEU A 20 0.49 1.50 4.69
N LEU A 21 0.87 0.24 4.43
CA LEU A 21 0.10 -0.86 5.00
C LEU A 21 0.21 -0.71 6.51
N HIS A 22 -0.93 -0.49 7.14
CA HIS A 22 -1.05 -0.06 8.52
C HIS A 22 -0.26 -0.98 9.48
N GLU A 23 0.02 -2.21 9.06
CA GLU A 23 0.70 -3.24 9.82
C GLU A 23 1.57 -4.12 8.90
N LEU A 24 2.83 -4.35 9.27
CA LEU A 24 3.68 -5.37 8.66
C LEU A 24 3.11 -6.76 8.97
N PRO A 25 3.12 -7.73 8.03
CA PRO A 25 2.78 -9.12 8.32
C PRO A 25 3.59 -9.66 9.52
N HIS A 26 2.94 -10.47 10.36
CA HIS A 26 3.54 -10.97 11.60
C HIS A 26 4.84 -11.76 11.34
N GLU A 27 4.88 -12.51 10.25
CA GLU A 27 6.03 -13.33 9.84
C GLU A 27 7.29 -12.51 9.53
N ILE A 28 7.11 -11.23 9.19
CA ILE A 28 8.22 -10.29 8.96
C ILE A 28 8.62 -9.64 10.28
N GLN A 29 7.65 -9.26 11.12
CA GLN A 29 7.90 -8.68 12.43
C GLN A 29 8.73 -9.62 13.32
N GLU A 30 8.43 -10.92 13.33
CA GLU A 30 9.18 -11.92 14.09
C GLU A 30 10.66 -12.02 13.69
N LYS A 31 11.02 -11.58 12.49
CA LYS A 31 12.41 -11.64 11.99
C LYS A 31 13.23 -10.41 12.36
N PHE A 32 12.61 -9.38 12.91
CA PHE A 32 13.30 -8.14 13.29
C PHE A 32 13.95 -8.27 14.66
N ASN A 33 15.12 -7.66 14.80
CA ASN A 33 15.69 -7.40 16.11
C ASN A 33 15.12 -6.08 16.67
N GLU A 34 15.16 -5.88 17.98
CA GLU A 34 14.61 -4.67 18.65
C GLU A 34 15.16 -3.37 18.05
N THR A 35 16.45 -3.33 17.73
CA THR A 35 17.11 -2.17 17.13
C THR A 35 16.63 -1.88 15.70
N GLU A 36 16.33 -2.92 14.93
CA GLU A 36 15.87 -2.80 13.55
C GLU A 36 14.39 -2.42 13.50
N GLU A 37 13.60 -2.93 14.43
CA GLU A 37 12.21 -2.52 14.59
C GLU A 37 12.11 -1.03 14.93
N GLN A 38 12.95 -0.56 15.87
CA GLN A 38 13.03 0.86 16.20
C GLN A 38 13.49 1.68 14.99
N TYR A 39 14.53 1.24 14.27
CA TYR A 39 14.98 1.89 13.04
C TYR A 39 13.87 1.99 11.98
N PHE A 40 13.12 0.90 11.76
CA PHE A 40 12.02 0.88 10.81
C PHE A 40 10.92 1.87 11.19
N LYS A 41 10.55 1.94 12.47
CA LYS A 41 9.55 2.90 12.99
C LYS A 41 10.01 4.34 12.78
N ASP A 42 11.25 4.66 13.13
CA ASP A 42 11.81 6.01 13.02
C ASP A 42 11.96 6.45 11.56
N HIS A 43 12.41 5.53 10.69
CA HIS A 43 12.51 5.78 9.25
C HIS A 43 11.13 6.00 8.63
N SER A 44 10.15 5.15 8.95
CA SER A 44 8.77 5.27 8.46
C SER A 44 8.11 6.58 8.91
N LYS A 45 8.36 7.00 10.16
CA LYS A 45 7.87 8.29 10.68
C LYS A 45 8.49 9.47 9.94
N SER A 46 9.80 9.44 9.72
CA SER A 46 10.53 10.48 8.98
C SER A 46 10.04 10.58 7.54
N LEU A 47 9.78 9.44 6.91
CA LEU A 47 9.25 9.37 5.55
C LEU A 47 7.83 9.95 5.45
N LYS A 48 6.94 9.61 6.40
CA LYS A 48 5.60 10.23 6.49
C LYS A 48 5.66 11.74 6.68
N LEU A 49 6.59 12.22 7.51
CA LEU A 49 6.79 13.65 7.74
C LEU A 49 7.25 14.35 6.46
N TYR A 50 8.18 13.76 5.72
CA TYR A 50 8.64 14.27 4.42
C TYR A 50 7.49 14.36 3.41
N MET A 51 6.70 13.30 3.26
CA MET A 51 5.51 13.30 2.38
C MET A 51 4.51 14.40 2.76
N SER A 52 4.27 14.58 4.06
CA SER A 52 3.39 15.63 4.56
C SER A 52 3.93 17.03 4.32
N GLN A 53 5.24 17.24 4.40
CA GLN A 53 5.85 18.56 4.13
C GLN A 53 5.80 18.90 2.63
N MET A 54 5.99 17.90 1.77
CA MET A 54 5.99 18.08 0.32
C MET A 54 4.58 18.02 -0.29
N ASN A 55 3.55 17.70 0.50
CA ASN A 55 2.18 17.42 0.03
C ASN A 55 2.15 16.44 -1.16
N LEU A 56 3.03 15.44 -1.13
CA LEU A 56 3.20 14.46 -2.19
C LEU A 56 3.16 13.07 -1.59
N ASP A 57 2.28 12.22 -2.12
CA ASP A 57 2.33 10.79 -1.85
C ASP A 57 3.28 10.13 -2.84
N VAL A 58 4.39 9.58 -2.33
CA VAL A 58 5.40 8.89 -3.13
C VAL A 58 5.16 7.38 -3.21
N ASN A 59 4.11 6.87 -2.53
CA ASN A 59 3.78 5.43 -2.52
C ASN A 59 2.82 5.03 -3.65
N VAL A 60 2.46 5.97 -4.52
CA VAL A 60 1.67 5.68 -5.71
C VAL A 60 2.49 4.88 -6.72
N ASP A 61 1.78 4.10 -7.53
CA ASP A 61 2.38 3.25 -8.55
C ASP A 61 3.26 4.10 -9.49
N MET A 62 4.52 3.67 -9.67
CA MET A 62 5.48 4.36 -10.53
C MET A 62 5.17 4.15 -12.02
N VAL A 63 4.21 3.26 -12.35
CA VAL A 63 3.73 3.06 -13.71
C VAL A 63 2.72 4.16 -14.06
N PRO A 64 2.99 5.00 -15.08
CA PRO A 64 2.07 6.04 -15.49
C PRO A 64 0.71 5.42 -15.87
N PRO A 65 -0.40 6.02 -15.42
CA PRO A 65 -1.73 5.46 -15.67
C PRO A 65 -2.04 5.50 -17.17
N LYS A 66 -2.30 4.33 -17.76
CA LYS A 66 -2.76 4.21 -19.16
C LYS A 66 -4.14 4.84 -19.35
N ASP A 67 -5.05 4.52 -18.42
CA ASP A 67 -6.42 4.99 -18.42
C ASP A 67 -6.81 5.51 -17.02
N PRO A 68 -7.57 6.62 -16.92
CA PRO A 68 -7.98 7.20 -15.64
C PRO A 68 -9.00 6.34 -14.88
N TYR A 69 -9.69 5.44 -15.58
CA TYR A 69 -10.65 4.50 -14.99
C TYR A 69 -10.24 3.06 -15.29
N ILE A 70 -10.39 2.19 -14.30
CA ILE A 70 -10.07 0.78 -14.41
C ILE A 70 -11.24 -0.10 -13.95
N LYS A 71 -11.30 -1.31 -14.49
CA LYS A 71 -12.25 -2.33 -14.04
C LYS A 71 -11.56 -3.27 -13.06
N VAL A 72 -12.11 -3.37 -11.86
CA VAL A 72 -11.52 -4.10 -10.74
C VAL A 72 -12.47 -5.22 -10.31
N ARG A 73 -11.91 -6.41 -10.04
CA ARG A 73 -12.61 -7.54 -9.40
C ARG A 73 -12.28 -7.57 -7.92
N VAL A 74 -13.29 -7.66 -7.08
CA VAL A 74 -13.13 -7.83 -5.64
C VAL A 74 -12.78 -9.28 -5.31
N LEU A 75 -11.72 -9.50 -4.54
CA LEU A 75 -11.30 -10.85 -4.13
C LEU A 75 -11.92 -11.26 -2.79
N GLU A 76 -12.05 -10.30 -1.86
CA GLU A 76 -12.55 -10.51 -0.50
C GLU A 76 -13.69 -9.54 -0.20
N ASP A 77 -14.67 -9.96 0.62
CA ASP A 77 -15.80 -9.11 0.97
C ASP A 77 -15.33 -7.99 1.90
N LEU A 78 -15.38 -6.75 1.40
CA LEU A 78 -15.00 -5.55 2.16
C LEU A 78 -16.23 -4.88 2.81
N GLY A 79 -17.42 -5.46 2.64
CA GLY A 79 -18.67 -4.94 3.16
C GLY A 79 -19.23 -3.74 2.40
N SER A 80 -20.32 -3.19 2.95
CA SER A 80 -21.07 -2.05 2.39
C SER A 80 -20.69 -0.73 3.07
N GLY A 81 -20.50 0.34 2.30
CA GLY A 81 -20.29 1.69 2.84
C GLY A 81 -18.88 2.25 2.63
N ILE A 82 -18.12 1.68 1.70
CA ILE A 82 -16.84 2.26 1.33
C ILE A 82 -17.10 3.57 0.58
N ILE A 83 -16.58 4.67 1.14
CA ILE A 83 -16.70 6.00 0.58
C ILE A 83 -15.58 6.18 -0.44
N LEU A 84 -15.93 6.25 -1.71
CA LEU A 84 -15.01 6.71 -2.76
C LEU A 84 -15.16 8.22 -2.94
N SER A 85 -14.24 8.80 -3.71
CA SER A 85 -14.20 10.23 -4.03
C SER A 85 -15.54 10.81 -4.51
N ASP A 86 -16.41 10.01 -5.15
CA ASP A 86 -17.68 10.46 -5.72
C ASP A 86 -18.92 9.65 -5.31
N LYS A 87 -18.77 8.40 -4.85
CA LYS A 87 -19.91 7.49 -4.56
C LYS A 87 -19.60 6.53 -3.42
N THR A 88 -20.64 6.08 -2.73
CA THR A 88 -20.57 4.90 -1.86
C THR A 88 -20.77 3.63 -2.68
N ALA A 89 -19.80 2.72 -2.64
CA ALA A 89 -19.87 1.43 -3.31
C ALA A 89 -19.99 0.27 -2.30
N ASN A 90 -20.68 -0.79 -2.70
CA ASN A 90 -20.73 -2.05 -1.96
C ASN A 90 -19.82 -3.06 -2.65
N PHE A 91 -18.77 -3.52 -1.96
CA PHE A 91 -17.78 -4.44 -2.52
C PHE A 91 -18.02 -5.85 -2.03
N ALA A 92 -18.98 -6.52 -2.67
CA ALA A 92 -19.26 -7.93 -2.42
C ALA A 92 -18.17 -8.82 -3.04
N ARG A 93 -17.94 -10.00 -2.46
CA ARG A 93 -16.96 -10.96 -2.99
C ARG A 93 -17.22 -11.30 -4.48
N HIS A 94 -16.17 -11.23 -5.30
CA HIS A 94 -16.22 -11.45 -6.76
C HIS A 94 -17.06 -10.44 -7.57
N SER A 95 -17.53 -9.35 -6.97
CA SER A 95 -18.18 -8.28 -7.74
C SER A 95 -17.17 -7.54 -8.63
N MET A 96 -17.69 -6.92 -9.67
CA MET A 96 -16.91 -6.14 -10.63
C MET A 96 -17.31 -4.67 -10.51
N HIS A 97 -16.33 -3.78 -10.34
CA HIS A 97 -16.57 -2.35 -10.23
C HIS A 97 -15.72 -1.58 -11.24
N PHE A 98 -16.26 -0.46 -11.72
CA PHE A 98 -15.56 0.47 -12.60
C PHE A 98 -15.31 1.77 -11.85
N LEU A 99 -14.03 2.02 -11.53
CA LEU A 99 -13.62 3.04 -10.58
C LEU A 99 -12.47 3.86 -11.15
N LYS A 100 -12.28 5.07 -10.61
CA LYS A 100 -11.08 5.85 -10.87
C LYS A 100 -9.87 5.08 -10.34
N ARG A 101 -8.75 5.16 -11.06
CA ARG A 101 -7.52 4.46 -10.67
C ARG A 101 -7.06 4.88 -9.26
N THR A 102 -7.13 6.16 -8.94
CA THR A 102 -6.77 6.72 -7.62
C THR A 102 -7.52 6.06 -6.47
N ASP A 103 -8.83 5.83 -6.62
CA ASP A 103 -9.64 5.18 -5.59
C ASP A 103 -9.33 3.68 -5.52
N ALA A 104 -9.06 3.04 -6.67
CA ALA A 104 -8.81 1.61 -6.76
C ALA A 104 -7.40 1.19 -6.27
N GLU A 105 -6.39 2.05 -6.39
CA GLU A 105 -4.99 1.77 -6.02
C GLU A 105 -4.86 1.36 -4.55
N GLN A 106 -5.63 1.97 -3.65
CA GLN A 106 -5.62 1.62 -2.23
C GLN A 106 -6.13 0.20 -1.94
N TYR A 107 -6.99 -0.35 -2.80
CA TYR A 107 -7.54 -1.70 -2.64
C TYR A 107 -6.70 -2.76 -3.35
N ILE A 108 -6.09 -2.39 -4.48
CA ILE A 108 -5.17 -3.25 -5.23
C ILE A 108 -3.88 -3.48 -4.41
N SER A 109 -3.32 -2.42 -3.82
CA SER A 109 -2.14 -2.53 -2.95
C SER A 109 -2.37 -3.42 -1.72
N ARG A 110 -3.60 -3.48 -1.21
CA ARG A 110 -4.00 -4.34 -0.09
C ARG A 110 -4.33 -5.78 -0.51
N LEU A 111 -4.16 -6.14 -1.79
CA LEU A 111 -4.57 -7.43 -2.38
C LEU A 111 -6.06 -7.77 -2.23
N THR A 112 -6.88 -6.80 -1.82
CA THR A 112 -8.33 -6.99 -1.65
C THR A 112 -9.08 -6.95 -2.99
N ALA A 113 -8.43 -6.40 -4.03
CA ALA A 113 -9.00 -6.25 -5.36
C ALA A 113 -7.94 -6.48 -6.46
N ALA A 114 -8.35 -7.01 -7.60
CA ALA A 114 -7.49 -7.28 -8.75
C ALA A 114 -7.93 -6.47 -9.98
N SER A 115 -6.97 -5.81 -10.65
CA SER A 115 -7.22 -5.12 -11.92
C SER A 115 -7.37 -6.15 -13.05
N ILE A 116 -8.42 -6.02 -13.86
CA ILE A 116 -8.55 -6.76 -15.11
C ILE A 116 -8.29 -5.76 -16.23
N SER A 117 -7.05 -5.76 -16.73
CA SER A 117 -6.68 -5.02 -17.95
C SER A 117 -7.31 -5.74 -19.15
N LEU A 118 -8.15 -5.03 -19.91
CA LEU A 118 -8.59 -5.45 -21.25
C LEU A 118 -7.56 -5.00 -22.29
#